data_AF-A0A2V7Q2E9-F1
#
_entry.id   AF-A0A2V7Q2E9-F1
#
_cell.length_a   1.000
_cell.length_b   1.000
_cell.length_c   1.000
_cell.angle_alpha   90.00
_cell.angle_beta   90.00
_cell.angle_gamma   90.00
#
_symmetry.space_group_name_H-M   'P 1'
#
loop_
_entity.id
_entity.type
_entity.pdbx_description
1 polymer ?
#
loop_
_entity_poly.entity_id
_entity_poly.type
_entity_poly.pdbx_seq_one_letter_code
_entity_poly.pdbx_strand_id
1 'polypeptide(L)' 'MEPIVPDRISLAQLDDLLRRGERVVLLDVRKEPAYRASATRAAGAIRVPPDRATDTVSALGLPRDAWLVAYCS' A
#
# COMPACT_ATOMS: atom_id res chain seq x y z
N MET A 1 15.56 6.48 18.73
CA MET A 1 14.73 6.68 17.52
C MET A 1 13.34 6.23 17.89
N GLU A 2 12.39 7.16 18.03
CA GLU A 2 11.00 6.81 18.34
C GLU A 2 10.40 6.04 17.15
N PRO A 3 9.59 5.00 17.40
CA PRO A 3 8.96 4.27 16.33
C PRO A 3 7.98 5.20 15.60
N ILE A 4 8.20 5.40 14.30
CA ILE A 4 7.20 6.05 13.44
C ILE A 4 6.02 5.10 13.34
N VAL A 5 4.94 5.41 14.04
CA VAL A 5 3.68 4.69 13.88
C VAL A 5 3.05 5.19 12.58
N PRO A 6 2.81 4.32 11.59
CA PRO A 6 2.16 4.74 10.36
C PRO A 6 0.73 5.17 10.66
N ASP A 7 0.30 6.28 10.07
CA ASP A 7 -1.09 6.72 10.11
C ASP A 7 -1.98 5.63 9.50
N ARG A 8 -3.00 5.22 10.25
CA ARG A 8 -3.96 4.20 9.81
C ARG A 8 -5.20 4.90 9.29
N ILE A 9 -5.64 4.50 8.11
CA ILE A 9 -6.91 4.95 7.54
C ILE A 9 -7.90 3.80 7.43
N SER A 10 -9.18 4.12 7.62
CA SER A 10 -10.30 3.23 7.33
C SER A 10 -10.60 3.16 5.82
N LEU A 11 -11.38 2.15 5.41
CA LEU A 11 -11.89 2.08 4.04
C LEU A 11 -12.75 3.29 3.66
N ALA A 12 -13.49 3.86 4.61
CA ALA A 12 -14.29 5.07 4.37
C ALA A 12 -13.41 6.30 4.09
N GLN A 13 -12.29 6.43 4.80
CA GLN A 13 -11.31 7.50 4.54
C GLN A 13 -10.59 7.29 3.20
N LEU A 14 -10.24 6.04 2.87
CA LEU A 14 -9.68 5.71 1.56
C LEU A 14 -10.65 6.08 0.43
N ASP A 15 -11.93 5.74 0.56
CA ASP A 15 -12.97 6.10 -0.41
C ASP A 15 -13.13 7.63 -0.54
N ASP A 16 -13.05 8.36 0.57
CA ASP A 16 -13.08 9.83 0.55
C ASP A 16 -11.88 10.43 -0.22
N LEU A 17 -10.66 9.90 -0.03
CA LEU A 17 -9.47 10.31 -0.80
C LEU A 17 -9.69 10.08 -2.30
N LEU A 18 -10.18 8.90 -2.67
CA LEU A 18 -10.45 8.56 -4.07
C LEU A 18 -11.52 9.49 -4.68
N ARG A 19 -12.60 9.78 -3.96
CA ARG A 19 -13.67 10.68 -4.41
C ARG A 19 -13.21 12.13 -4.57
N ARG A 20 -12.24 12.58 -3.77
CA ARG A 20 -11.61 13.90 -3.91
C ARG A 20 -10.67 14.01 -5.11
N GLY A 21 -10.38 12.89 -5.79
CA GLY A 21 -9.40 12.85 -6.87
C GLY A 21 -7.95 12.91 -6.40
N GLU A 22 -7.71 12.59 -5.13
CA GLU A 22 -6.35 12.49 -4.59
C GLU A 22 -5.57 11.39 -5.31
N ARG A 23 -4.26 11.62 -5.49
CA ARG A 23 -3.39 10.61 -6.08
C ARG A 23 -3.09 9.53 -5.05
N VAL A 24 -3.84 8.43 -5.11
CA VAL A 24 -3.69 7.28 -4.21
C VAL A 24 -3.02 6.10 -4.92
N VAL A 25 -1.99 5.55 -4.28
CA VAL A 25 -1.31 4.33 -4.71
C VAL A 25 -1.50 3.27 -3.63
N LEU A 26 -2.16 2.16 -4.01
CA LEU A 26 -2.38 1.03 -3.11
C LEU A 26 -1.18 0.08 -3.15
N LEU A 27 -0.67 -0.30 -1.98
CA LEU A 27 0.44 -1.22 -1.84
C LEU A 27 -0.02 -2.52 -1.17
N ASP A 28 0.11 -3.64 -1.86
CA ASP A 28 -0.11 -4.96 -1.29
C ASP A 28 1.17 -5.42 -0.58
N VAL A 29 1.18 -5.33 0.75
CA VAL A 29 2.34 -5.65 1.58
C VAL A 29 2.25 -7.04 2.23
N ARG A 30 1.40 -7.91 1.68
CA ARG A 30 1.26 -9.28 2.19
C ARG A 30 2.51 -10.12 1.92
N LYS A 31 2.82 -11.01 2.87
CA LYS A 31 3.82 -12.08 2.67
C LYS A 31 3.36 -13.04 1.57
N GLU A 32 4.33 -13.71 0.95
CA GLU A 32 4.09 -14.53 -0.24
C GLU A 32 2.98 -15.60 -0.08
N PRO A 33 2.89 -16.35 1.03
CA PRO A 33 1.80 -17.31 1.21
C PRO A 33 0.41 -16.65 1.20
N ALA A 34 0.26 -15.54 1.94
CA ALA A 34 -1.01 -14.82 2.05
C ALA A 34 -1.41 -14.13 0.74
N TYR A 35 -0.44 -13.59 0.00
CA TYR A 35 -0.69 -13.01 -1.32
C TYR A 35 -1.16 -14.05 -2.34
N ARG A 36 -0.53 -15.24 -2.35
CA ARG A 36 -0.89 -16.33 -3.28
C ARG A 36 -2.24 -16.95 -2.95
N ALA A 37 -2.56 -17.10 -1.68
CA ALA A 37 -3.82 -17.71 -1.23
C ALA A 37 -5.04 -16.79 -1.41
N SER A 38 -4.84 -15.50 -1.69
CA SER A 38 -5.93 -14.54 -1.74
C SER A 38 -6.67 -14.53 -3.08
N ALA A 39 -7.98 -14.75 -3.01
CA ALA A 39 -8.90 -14.62 -4.14
C ALA A 39 -9.16 -13.16 -4.55
N THR A 40 -8.83 -12.18 -3.69
CA THR A 40 -9.11 -10.77 -3.92
C THR A 40 -7.85 -9.91 -3.76
N ARG A 41 -7.73 -8.93 -4.66
CA ARG A 41 -6.65 -7.94 -4.68
C ARG A 41 -7.27 -6.61 -4.98
N ALA A 42 -6.80 -5.55 -4.33
CA ALA A 42 -7.28 -4.22 -4.66
C ALA A 42 -6.84 -3.89 -6.10
N ALA A 43 -7.78 -3.35 -6.89
CA ALA A 43 -7.52 -3.02 -8.28
C ALA A 43 -6.42 -1.95 -8.37
N GLY A 44 -5.45 -2.15 -9.28
CA GLY A 44 -4.32 -1.24 -9.44
C GLY A 44 -3.30 -1.27 -8.29
N ALA A 45 -3.42 -2.19 -7.34
CA ALA A 45 -2.44 -2.30 -6.26
C ALA A 45 -1.09 -2.80 -6.77
N ILE A 46 -0.03 -2.15 -6.28
CA ILE A 46 1.36 -2.50 -6.54
C ILE A 46 1.81 -3.50 -5.48
N ARG A 47 2.42 -4.61 -5.89
CA ARG A 47 2.97 -5.59 -4.95
C ARG A 47 4.27 -5.06 -4.35
N VAL A 48 4.33 -4.98 -3.02
CA VAL A 48 5.53 -4.62 -2.26
C VAL A 48 5.74 -5.67 -1.16
N PRO A 49 6.46 -6.78 -1.44
CA PRO A 49 6.69 -7.82 -0.43
C PRO A 49 7.42 -7.24 0.79
N PRO A 50 6.99 -7.58 2.03
CA PRO A 50 7.54 -6.95 3.23
C PRO A 50 9.02 -7.27 3.42
N ASP A 51 9.47 -8.44 2.95
CA ASP A 51 10.87 -8.89 3.10
C ASP A 51 11.86 -8.13 2.19
N ARG A 52 11.35 -7.38 1.19
CA ARG A 52 12.17 -6.59 0.25
C ARG A 52 11.56 -5.22 -0.04
N ALA A 53 10.86 -4.64 0.94
CA ALA A 53 10.06 -3.44 0.73
C ALA A 53 10.89 -2.25 0.23
N THR A 54 12.04 -1.96 0.86
CA THR A 54 12.90 -0.84 0.49
C THR A 54 13.45 -0.96 -0.93
N ASP A 55 13.95 -2.14 -1.29
CA ASP A 55 14.49 -2.40 -2.63
C ASP A 55 13.39 -2.29 -3.70
N THR A 56 12.21 -2.85 -3.40
CA THR A 56 11.06 -2.85 -4.31
C THR A 56 10.55 -1.42 -4.54
N VAL A 57 10.35 -0.65 -3.48
CA VAL A 57 9.89 0.75 -3.56
C VAL A 57 10.89 1.62 -4.33
N SER A 58 12.19 1.44 -4.07
CA SER A 58 13.25 2.20 -4.74
C SER A 58 13.32 1.89 -6.24
N ALA A 59 13.21 0.61 -6.61
CA ALA A 59 13.21 0.18 -8.01
C ALA A 59 11.96 0.66 -8.78
N LEU A 60 10.81 0.76 -8.10
CA LEU A 60 9.54 1.18 -8.71
C LEU A 60 9.42 2.71 -8.84
N GLY A 61 10.30 3.48 -8.20
CA GLY A 61 10.25 4.94 -8.26
C GLY A 61 8.91 5.51 -7.78
N LEU A 62 8.36 4.97 -6.67
CA LEU A 62 7.05 5.38 -6.18
C LEU A 62 6.98 6.91 -5.98
N PRO A 63 5.85 7.54 -6.36
CA PRO A 63 5.68 8.98 -6.25
C PRO A 63 5.82 9.44 -4.78
N ARG A 64 6.49 10.57 -4.58
CA ARG A 64 6.64 11.21 -3.26
C ARG A 64 5.54 12.22 -2.97
N ASP A 65 4.76 12.56 -3.99
CA ASP A 65 3.65 13.51 -4.02
C ASP A 65 2.29 12.78 -4.10
N ALA A 66 2.17 11.63 -3.42
CA ALA A 66 0.98 10.79 -3.46
C ALA A 66 0.72 10.10 -2.12
N TRP A 67 -0.54 9.71 -1.90
CA TRP A 67 -0.92 8.85 -0.79
C TRP A 67 -0.48 7.42 -1.07
N LEU A 68 0.48 6.92 -0.29
CA LEU A 68 0.89 5.51 -0.32
C LEU A 68 0.13 4.74 0.76
N VAL A 69 -0.87 3.95 0.36
CA VAL A 69 -1.72 3.22 1.30
C VAL A 69 -1.37 1.73 1.24
N ALA A 70 -0.67 1.26 2.26
CA ALA A 70 -0.33 -0.14 2.39
C ALA A 70 -1.46 -0.94 3.06
N TYR A 71 -1.73 -2.14 2.54
CA TYR A 71 -2.67 -3.07 3.14
C TYR A 71 -2.07 -4.48 3.27
N CYS A 72 -2.49 -5.16 4.33
CA CYS A 72 -2.20 -6.57 4.57
C CYS A 72 -3.49 -7.32 4.91
N SER A 73 -3.38 -8.64 5.04
CA SER A 73 -4.45 -9.53 5.52
C SER A 73 -4.17 -10.00 6.93
#